data_AF-A0A7V2LB49-F1
#
_entry.id   AF-A0A7V2LB49-F1
#
_cell.length_a   1.000
_cell.length_b   1.000
_cell.length_c   1.000
_cell.angle_alpha   90.00
_cell.angle_beta   90.00
_cell.angle_gamma   90.00
#
_symmetry.space_group_name_H-M   'P 1'
#
loop_
_entity.id
_entity.type
_entity.pdbx_description
1 polymer ?
#
loop_
_entity_poly.entity_id
_entity_poly.type
_entity_poly.pdbx_seq_one_letter_code
_entity_poly.pdbx_strand_id
1 'polypeptide(L)'
;MSDEQTRKKEWEEIFRDIETKFRKEVAKLSGVEEADDWETIGQKMEENVRVQASKTVGGEPEEDWEQIGKRVEGNIKSEVAKVADADESDDWNTIGHKMEGKIRSEVATGVGGEADESWEQIGKRIDQDVRMGLGKWAGAEPEDDWETVGRKMEDKIRTTLREWLRRE
;
A
#
# COMPACT_ATOMS: atom_id res chain seq x y z
N MET A 1 -8.89 42.76 -42.01
CA MET A 1 -8.86 41.33 -41.63
C MET A 1 -9.66 41.21 -40.35
N SER A 2 -10.62 40.29 -40.27
CA SER A 2 -11.48 40.14 -39.07
C SER A 2 -10.65 39.52 -37.94
N ASP A 3 -10.81 40.01 -36.71
CA ASP A 3 -10.14 39.53 -35.48
C ASP A 3 -10.24 38.01 -35.31
N GLU A 4 -11.29 37.41 -35.87
CA GLU A 4 -11.52 35.97 -35.85
C GLU A 4 -10.51 35.18 -36.71
N GLN A 5 -10.04 35.73 -37.83
CA GLN A 5 -9.00 35.08 -38.65
C GLN A 5 -7.62 35.20 -38.01
N THR A 6 -7.35 36.29 -37.30
CA THR A 6 -6.10 36.47 -36.55
C THR A 6 -6.02 35.48 -35.40
N ARG A 7 -7.11 35.36 -34.61
CA ARG A 7 -7.22 34.38 -33.53
C ARG A 7 -7.05 32.94 -34.02
N LYS A 8 -7.64 32.59 -35.17
CA LYS A 8 -7.50 31.24 -35.74
C LYS A 8 -6.06 30.92 -36.13
N LYS A 9 -5.34 31.86 -36.72
CA LYS A 9 -3.92 31.70 -37.06
C LYS A 9 -3.04 31.56 -35.82
N GLU A 10 -3.30 32.34 -34.78
CA GLU A 10 -2.59 32.24 -33.51
C GLU A 10 -2.78 30.85 -32.86
N TRP A 11 -4.00 30.31 -32.89
CA TRP A 11 -4.25 28.94 -32.41
C TRP A 11 -3.55 27.87 -33.26
N GLU A 12 -3.54 28.01 -34.59
CA GLU A 12 -2.83 27.10 -35.48
C GLU A 12 -1.31 27.11 -35.24
N GLU A 13 -0.74 28.29 -34.95
CA GLU A 13 0.68 28.41 -34.58
C GLU A 13 1.00 27.77 -33.22
N ILE A 14 0.14 27.98 -32.22
CA ILE A 14 0.28 27.34 -30.90
C ILE A 14 0.23 25.82 -31.02
N PHE A 15 -0.71 25.27 -31.80
CA PHE A 15 -0.80 23.83 -32.02
C PHE A 15 0.43 23.28 -32.72
N ARG A 16 0.94 23.97 -33.73
CA ARG A 16 2.15 23.56 -34.46
C ARG A 16 3.41 23.59 -33.58
N ASP A 17 3.52 24.57 -32.69
CA ASP A 17 4.61 24.68 -31.73
C ASP A 17 4.56 23.58 -30.65
N ILE A 18 3.36 23.28 -30.12
CA ILE A 18 3.14 22.15 -29.20
C ILE A 18 3.50 20.82 -29.88
N GLU A 19 3.03 20.60 -31.12
CA GLU A 19 3.33 19.38 -31.88
C GLU A 19 4.83 19.22 -32.12
N THR A 20 5.54 20.29 -32.48
CA THR A 20 6.99 20.27 -32.71
C THR A 20 7.75 19.95 -31.41
N LYS A 21 7.38 20.58 -30.29
CA LYS A 21 8.00 20.31 -28.98
C LYS A 21 7.73 18.88 -28.52
N PHE A 22 6.51 18.39 -28.72
CA PHE A 22 6.13 17.03 -28.38
C PHE A 22 6.90 16.00 -29.23
N ARG A 23 6.97 16.18 -30.55
CA ARG A 23 7.78 15.33 -31.46
C ARG A 23 9.25 15.28 -31.03
N LYS A 24 9.83 16.43 -30.66
CA LYS A 24 11.22 16.52 -30.21
C LYS A 24 11.47 15.78 -28.89
N GLU A 25 10.56 15.88 -27.93
CA GLU A 25 10.67 15.15 -26.66
C GLU A 25 10.46 13.64 -26.85
N VAL A 26 9.51 13.24 -27.69
CA VAL A 26 9.29 11.83 -28.06
C VAL A 26 10.52 11.25 -28.76
N ALA A 27 11.08 11.92 -29.78
CA ALA A 27 12.26 11.47 -30.50
C ALA A 27 13.47 11.21 -29.57
N LYS A 28 13.68 12.07 -28.55
CA LYS A 28 14.73 11.89 -27.53
C LYS A 28 14.52 10.65 -26.67
N LEU A 29 13.28 10.33 -26.32
CA LEU A 29 12.93 9.23 -25.40
C LEU A 29 12.84 7.87 -26.09
N SER A 30 12.54 7.84 -27.39
CA SER A 30 12.08 6.62 -28.06
C SER A 30 12.87 6.24 -29.33
N GLY A 31 13.90 6.99 -29.72
CA GLY A 31 14.71 6.67 -30.91
C GLY A 31 13.92 6.75 -32.22
N VAL A 32 12.83 7.52 -32.22
CA VAL A 32 11.89 7.70 -33.35
C VAL A 32 12.38 8.86 -34.22
N GLU A 33 12.28 8.72 -35.55
CA GLU A 33 12.67 9.79 -36.48
C GLU A 33 11.54 10.82 -36.59
N GLU A 34 11.87 12.11 -36.75
CA GLU A 34 10.88 13.20 -36.81
C GLU A 34 9.89 13.06 -38.00
N ALA A 35 10.26 12.23 -38.97
CA ALA A 35 9.50 11.91 -40.18
C ALA A 35 8.52 10.73 -40.02
N ASP A 36 8.56 9.98 -38.92
CA ASP A 36 7.67 8.85 -38.69
C ASP A 36 6.21 9.34 -38.52
N ASP A 37 5.26 8.55 -39.04
CA ASP A 37 3.83 8.81 -38.82
C ASP A 37 3.40 8.43 -37.39
N TRP A 38 2.23 8.91 -36.98
CA TRP A 38 1.72 8.72 -35.62
C TRP A 38 1.51 7.26 -35.21
N GLU A 39 1.18 6.39 -36.15
CA GLU A 39 1.00 4.96 -35.89
C GLU A 39 2.37 4.31 -35.60
N THR A 40 3.37 4.64 -36.41
CA THR A 40 4.75 4.19 -36.24
C THR A 40 5.37 4.73 -34.94
N ILE A 41 5.14 6.01 -34.63
CA ILE A 41 5.55 6.62 -33.35
C ILE A 41 4.92 5.86 -32.18
N GLY A 42 3.62 5.55 -32.25
CA GLY A 42 2.90 4.80 -31.23
C GLY A 42 3.48 3.40 -30.99
N GLN A 43 3.71 2.64 -32.07
CA GLN A 43 4.29 1.29 -32.00
C GLN A 43 5.69 1.29 -31.39
N LYS A 44 6.56 2.21 -31.82
CA LYS A 44 7.93 2.35 -31.27
C LYS A 44 7.90 2.77 -29.80
N MET A 45 6.96 3.63 -29.39
CA MET A 45 6.81 4.03 -28.00
C MET A 45 6.36 2.86 -27.12
N GLU A 46 5.36 2.10 -27.58
CA GLU A 46 4.89 0.89 -26.89
C GLU A 46 6.02 -0.14 -26.74
N GLU A 47 6.77 -0.39 -27.80
CA GLU A 47 7.92 -1.30 -27.78
C GLU A 47 8.97 -0.85 -26.77
N ASN A 48 9.34 0.43 -26.76
CA ASN A 48 10.31 0.97 -25.81
C ASN A 48 9.83 0.86 -24.36
N VAL A 49 8.56 1.18 -24.10
CA VAL A 49 7.96 1.08 -22.75
C VAL A 49 7.97 -0.37 -22.28
N ARG A 50 7.61 -1.32 -23.15
CA ARG A 50 7.65 -2.76 -22.86
C ARG A 50 9.07 -3.24 -22.57
N VAL A 51 10.06 -2.87 -23.40
CA VAL A 51 11.47 -3.24 -23.21
C VAL A 51 12.02 -2.69 -21.90
N GLN A 52 11.71 -1.44 -21.56
CA GLN A 52 12.14 -0.83 -20.29
C GLN A 52 11.47 -1.52 -19.08
N ALA A 53 10.18 -1.83 -19.19
CA ALA A 53 9.46 -2.57 -18.15
C ALA A 53 10.08 -3.96 -17.94
N SER A 54 10.31 -4.73 -19.01
CA SER A 54 10.96 -6.04 -18.94
C SER A 54 12.34 -5.96 -18.28
N LYS A 55 13.21 -5.04 -18.74
CA LYS A 55 14.54 -4.84 -18.13
C LYS A 55 14.48 -4.51 -16.65
N THR A 56 13.53 -3.66 -16.24
CA THR A 56 13.34 -3.25 -14.84
C THR A 56 13.03 -4.46 -13.95
N VAL A 57 12.29 -5.43 -14.48
CA VAL A 57 11.91 -6.64 -13.74
C VAL A 57 12.87 -7.81 -13.97
N GLY A 58 13.98 -7.58 -14.68
CA GLY A 58 15.02 -8.57 -14.97
C GLY A 58 14.71 -9.54 -16.11
N GLY A 59 13.84 -9.16 -17.04
CA GLY A 59 13.45 -9.94 -18.22
C GLY A 59 14.23 -9.60 -19.49
N GLU A 60 13.91 -10.31 -20.57
CA GLU A 60 14.52 -10.14 -21.89
C GLU A 60 13.75 -9.12 -22.76
N PRO A 61 14.43 -8.33 -23.63
CA PRO A 61 13.80 -7.29 -24.45
C PRO A 61 12.61 -7.76 -25.31
N GLU A 62 12.61 -9.03 -25.70
CA GLU A 62 11.58 -9.68 -26.49
C GLU A 62 10.32 -10.04 -25.70
N GLU A 63 10.33 -9.96 -24.37
CA GLU A 63 9.20 -10.40 -23.53
C GLU A 63 7.92 -9.57 -23.77
N ASP A 64 6.79 -10.25 -23.98
CA ASP A 64 5.48 -9.61 -24.06
C ASP A 64 4.95 -9.18 -22.68
N TRP A 65 3.85 -8.43 -22.66
CA TRP A 65 3.24 -7.95 -21.41
C TRP A 65 2.77 -9.08 -20.49
N GLU A 66 2.37 -10.23 -21.03
CA GLU A 66 1.94 -11.37 -20.22
C GLU A 66 3.15 -12.00 -19.50
N GLN A 67 4.27 -12.14 -20.20
CA GLN A 67 5.54 -12.63 -19.65
C GLN A 67 6.11 -11.67 -18.61
N ILE A 68 6.13 -10.37 -18.89
CA ILE A 68 6.52 -9.33 -17.93
C ILE A 68 5.62 -9.39 -16.69
N GLY A 69 4.30 -9.53 -16.86
CA GLY A 69 3.33 -9.65 -15.78
C GLY A 69 3.60 -10.87 -14.89
N LYS A 70 3.82 -12.05 -15.49
CA LYS A 70 4.17 -13.28 -14.75
C LYS A 70 5.48 -13.14 -13.98
N ARG A 71 6.46 -12.43 -14.52
CA ARG A 71 7.73 -12.16 -13.84
C ARG A 71 7.57 -11.20 -12.67
N VAL A 72 6.80 -10.13 -12.83
CA VAL A 72 6.42 -9.24 -11.72
C VAL A 72 5.74 -10.04 -10.62
N GLU A 73 4.75 -10.86 -10.97
CA GLU A 73 4.04 -11.71 -10.01
C GLU A 73 5.00 -12.69 -9.31
N GLY A 74 5.87 -13.36 -10.07
CA GLY A 74 6.87 -14.28 -9.52
C GLY A 74 7.85 -13.59 -8.56
N ASN A 75 8.33 -12.39 -8.91
CA ASN A 75 9.22 -11.60 -8.06
C ASN A 75 8.52 -11.19 -6.76
N ILE A 76 7.29 -10.66 -6.83
CA ILE A 76 6.51 -10.29 -5.65
C ILE A 76 6.23 -11.53 -4.79
N LYS A 77 5.81 -12.63 -5.42
CA LYS A 77 5.50 -13.88 -4.74
C LYS A 77 6.71 -14.46 -4.01
N SER A 78 7.90 -14.45 -4.63
CA SER A 78 9.16 -14.85 -3.99
C SER A 78 9.46 -14.03 -2.74
N GLU A 79 9.35 -12.69 -2.83
CA GLU A 79 9.63 -11.82 -1.68
C GLU A 79 8.62 -12.03 -0.54
N VAL A 80 7.33 -12.16 -0.86
CA VAL A 80 6.29 -12.44 0.15
C VAL A 80 6.47 -13.83 0.74
N ALA A 81 6.81 -14.84 -0.07
CA ALA A 81 7.07 -16.19 0.40
C ALA A 81 8.22 -16.22 1.40
N LYS A 82 9.33 -15.53 1.14
CA LYS A 82 10.45 -15.41 2.09
C LYS A 82 10.02 -14.82 3.43
N VAL A 83 9.21 -13.77 3.41
CA VAL A 83 8.70 -13.15 4.65
C VAL A 83 7.77 -14.11 5.41
N ALA A 84 6.94 -14.84 4.67
CA ALA A 84 6.00 -15.81 5.19
C ALA A 84 6.65 -17.16 5.58
N ASP A 85 7.94 -17.36 5.34
CA ASP A 85 8.61 -18.67 5.43
C ASP A 85 7.89 -19.76 4.60
N ALA A 86 7.41 -19.36 3.42
CA ALA A 86 6.74 -20.19 2.45
C ALA A 86 7.68 -20.63 1.33
N ASP A 87 7.34 -21.74 0.66
CA ASP A 87 8.07 -22.17 -0.52
C ASP A 87 7.68 -21.30 -1.72
N GLU A 88 8.61 -21.01 -2.63
CA GLU A 88 8.32 -20.19 -3.82
C GLU A 88 7.26 -20.83 -4.74
N SER A 89 7.12 -22.16 -4.66
CA SER A 89 6.09 -22.92 -5.36
C SER A 89 4.70 -22.88 -4.69
N ASP A 90 4.60 -22.49 -3.42
CA ASP A 90 3.33 -22.42 -2.69
C ASP A 90 2.37 -21.43 -3.36
N ASP A 91 1.08 -21.73 -3.45
CA ASP A 91 0.12 -20.77 -3.99
C ASP A 91 -0.14 -19.58 -3.04
N TRP A 92 -0.77 -18.52 -3.54
CA TRP A 92 -1.08 -17.32 -2.76
C TRP A 92 -1.90 -17.60 -1.49
N ASN A 93 -2.78 -18.60 -1.53
CA ASN A 93 -3.59 -18.97 -0.38
C ASN A 93 -2.73 -19.59 0.73
N THR A 94 -1.79 -20.44 0.34
CA THR A 94 -0.83 -21.10 1.23
C THR A 94 0.14 -20.08 1.83
N ILE A 95 0.71 -19.19 1.00
CA ILE A 95 1.56 -18.09 1.46
C ILE A 95 0.79 -17.19 2.46
N GLY A 96 -0.46 -16.86 2.14
CA GLY A 96 -1.34 -16.08 3.02
C GLY A 96 -1.57 -16.73 4.38
N HIS A 97 -1.89 -18.02 4.41
CA HIS A 97 -2.07 -18.77 5.66
C HIS A 97 -0.80 -18.86 6.50
N LYS A 98 0.37 -19.04 5.87
CA LYS A 98 1.66 -19.04 6.57
C LYS A 98 1.97 -17.67 7.19
N MET A 99 1.74 -16.59 6.43
CA MET A 99 1.87 -15.23 6.93
C MET A 99 0.91 -14.95 8.09
N GLU A 100 -0.35 -15.34 7.98
CA GLU A 100 -1.34 -15.20 9.06
C GLU A 100 -0.88 -15.95 10.32
N GLY A 101 -0.42 -17.19 10.16
CA GLY A 101 0.12 -18.00 11.26
C GLY A 101 1.29 -17.32 11.97
N LYS A 102 2.21 -16.73 11.21
CA LYS A 102 3.35 -15.99 11.75
C LYS A 102 2.94 -14.73 12.50
N ILE A 103 2.09 -13.90 11.91
CA ILE A 103 1.56 -12.68 12.56
C ILE A 103 0.84 -13.07 13.86
N ARG A 104 0.00 -14.11 13.81
CA ARG A 104 -0.73 -14.61 14.98
C ARG A 104 0.23 -15.06 16.08
N SER A 105 1.27 -15.82 15.73
CA SER A 105 2.30 -16.27 16.67
C SER A 105 3.06 -15.11 17.31
N GLU A 106 3.46 -14.11 16.53
CA GLU A 106 4.17 -12.93 17.02
C GLU A 106 3.29 -12.12 17.97
N VAL A 107 2.02 -11.90 17.61
CA VAL A 107 1.06 -11.19 18.47
C VAL A 107 0.81 -11.99 19.75
N ALA A 108 0.55 -13.30 19.66
CA ALA A 108 0.33 -14.16 20.82
C ALA A 108 1.51 -14.09 21.79
N THR A 109 2.73 -14.26 21.28
CA THR A 109 3.96 -14.17 22.10
C THR A 109 4.12 -12.78 22.70
N GLY A 110 3.83 -11.72 21.93
CA GLY A 110 3.91 -10.33 22.37
C GLY A 110 2.96 -9.99 23.51
N VAL A 111 1.80 -10.65 23.58
CA VAL A 111 0.85 -10.54 24.69
C VAL A 111 1.08 -11.60 25.78
N GLY A 112 2.19 -12.35 25.73
CA GLY A 112 2.55 -13.35 26.73
C GLY A 112 1.75 -14.65 26.65
N GLY A 113 1.15 -14.94 25.50
CA GLY A 113 0.50 -16.22 25.16
C GLY A 113 1.41 -17.19 24.42
N GLU A 114 0.87 -18.36 24.09
CA GLU A 114 1.57 -19.39 23.31
C GLU A 114 1.48 -19.13 21.80
N ALA A 115 2.52 -19.51 21.04
CA ALA A 115 2.65 -19.22 19.62
C ALA A 115 1.52 -19.80 18.74
N ASP A 116 0.84 -20.84 19.20
CA ASP A 116 -0.25 -21.54 18.51
C ASP A 116 -1.64 -21.05 18.92
N GLU A 117 -1.75 -20.07 19.82
CA GLU A 117 -3.04 -19.49 20.25
C GLU A 117 -3.85 -18.92 19.07
N SER A 118 -5.15 -19.22 19.05
CA SER A 118 -6.09 -18.65 18.08
C SER A 118 -6.32 -17.15 18.32
N TRP A 119 -6.80 -16.43 17.30
CA TRP A 119 -7.19 -15.03 17.43
C TRP A 119 -8.22 -14.77 18.54
N GLU A 120 -9.12 -15.72 18.78
CA GLU A 120 -10.09 -15.62 19.88
C GLU A 120 -9.40 -15.67 21.26
N GLN A 121 -8.38 -16.51 21.43
CA GLN A 121 -7.61 -16.61 22.67
C GLN A 121 -6.77 -15.35 22.90
N ILE A 122 -6.05 -14.91 21.86
CA ILE A 122 -5.28 -13.65 21.88
C ILE A 122 -6.20 -12.48 22.24
N GLY A 123 -7.36 -12.38 21.60
CA GLY A 123 -8.34 -11.32 21.85
C GLY A 123 -8.86 -11.32 23.28
N LYS A 124 -9.20 -12.49 23.83
CA LYS A 124 -9.61 -12.63 25.24
C LYS A 124 -8.51 -12.18 26.20
N ARG A 125 -7.26 -12.48 25.90
CA ARG A 125 -6.12 -12.08 26.74
C ARG A 125 -5.91 -10.58 26.71
N ILE A 126 -5.89 -9.97 25.53
CA ILE A 126 -5.80 -8.52 25.38
C ILE A 126 -6.95 -7.85 26.14
N ASP A 127 -8.18 -8.34 25.98
CA ASP A 127 -9.35 -7.83 26.70
C ASP A 127 -9.14 -7.87 28.22
N GLN A 128 -8.70 -9.01 28.75
CA GLN A 128 -8.40 -9.18 30.17
C GLN A 128 -7.29 -8.24 30.65
N ASP A 129 -6.18 -8.13 29.92
CA ASP A 129 -5.04 -7.29 30.30
C ASP A 129 -5.41 -5.81 30.31
N VAL A 130 -6.14 -5.35 29.29
CA VAL A 130 -6.62 -3.97 29.22
C VAL A 130 -7.62 -3.70 30.34
N ARG A 131 -8.55 -4.62 30.59
CA ARG A 131 -9.56 -4.50 31.65
C ARG A 131 -8.93 -4.48 33.04
N MET A 132 -7.92 -5.30 33.30
CA MET A 132 -7.16 -5.27 34.55
C MET A 132 -6.34 -3.97 34.69
N GLY A 133 -5.68 -3.51 33.63
CA GLY A 133 -4.87 -2.29 33.66
C GLY A 133 -5.70 -1.04 33.91
N LEU A 134 -6.76 -0.84 33.10
CA LEU A 134 -7.68 0.28 33.25
C LEU A 134 -8.54 0.15 34.50
N GLY A 135 -8.99 -1.06 34.82
CA GLY A 135 -9.76 -1.35 36.01
C GLY A 135 -8.98 -1.02 37.27
N LYS A 136 -7.73 -1.49 37.41
CA LYS A 136 -6.88 -1.16 38.55
C LYS A 136 -6.68 0.35 38.73
N TRP A 137 -6.49 1.09 37.64
CA TRP A 137 -6.36 2.55 37.68
C TRP A 137 -7.67 3.24 38.12
N ALA A 138 -8.80 2.76 37.60
CA ALA A 138 -10.13 3.27 37.89
C ALA A 138 -10.70 2.81 39.24
N GLY A 139 -10.10 1.81 39.89
CA GLY A 139 -10.63 1.15 41.08
C GLY A 139 -11.73 0.13 40.77
N ALA A 140 -11.75 -0.42 39.57
CA ALA A 140 -12.59 -1.56 39.19
C ALA A 140 -11.99 -2.89 39.68
N GLU A 141 -12.86 -3.82 40.01
CA GLU A 141 -12.51 -5.19 40.37
C GLU A 141 -12.30 -6.03 39.10
N PRO A 142 -11.52 -7.13 39.15
CA PRO A 142 -11.27 -7.98 37.97
C PRO A 142 -12.55 -8.57 37.34
N GLU A 143 -13.62 -8.63 38.12
CA GLU A 143 -14.92 -9.20 37.77
C GLU A 143 -15.85 -8.18 37.10
N ASP A 144 -15.56 -6.88 37.23
CA ASP A 144 -16.42 -5.76 36.79
C ASP A 144 -16.48 -5.65 35.27
N ASP A 145 -17.65 -5.78 34.65
CA ASP A 145 -17.81 -5.67 33.20
C ASP A 145 -17.36 -4.32 32.62
N TRP A 146 -17.27 -4.24 31.28
CA TRP A 146 -16.82 -3.04 30.58
C TRP A 146 -17.65 -1.80 30.90
N GLU A 147 -18.95 -1.96 31.11
CA GLU A 147 -19.83 -0.86 31.48
C GLU A 147 -19.48 -0.32 32.88
N THR A 148 -19.19 -1.22 33.82
CA THR A 148 -18.78 -0.87 35.17
C THR A 148 -17.38 -0.26 35.22
N VAL A 149 -16.43 -0.81 34.48
CA VAL A 149 -15.08 -0.23 34.31
C VAL A 149 -15.18 1.17 33.72
N GLY A 150 -15.99 1.36 32.67
CA GLY A 150 -16.19 2.66 32.02
C GLY A 150 -16.74 3.74 32.97
N ARG A 151 -17.74 3.39 33.78
CA ARG A 151 -18.29 4.31 34.80
C ARG A 151 -17.24 4.70 35.83
N LYS A 152 -16.48 3.74 36.35
CA LYS A 152 -15.41 4.00 37.33
C LYS A 152 -14.30 4.85 36.72
N MET A 153 -13.95 4.65 35.45
CA MET A 153 -13.01 5.51 34.72
C MET A 153 -13.53 6.94 34.62
N GLU A 154 -14.79 7.14 34.24
CA GLU A 154 -15.40 8.47 34.16
C GLU A 154 -15.35 9.20 35.51
N ASP A 155 -15.71 8.52 36.59
CA ASP A 155 -15.64 9.07 37.94
C ASP A 155 -14.21 9.43 38.37
N LYS A 156 -13.23 8.60 37.99
CA LYS A 156 -11.80 8.87 38.25
C LYS A 156 -11.29 10.08 37.47
N ILE A 157 -11.66 10.21 36.19
CA ILE A 157 -11.33 11.38 35.34
C ILE A 157 -11.95 12.65 35.95
N ARG A 158 -13.25 12.64 36.26
CA ARG A 158 -13.95 13.79 36.86
C ARG A 158 -13.32 14.20 38.19
N THR A 159 -12.96 13.24 39.03
CA THR A 159 -12.31 13.53 40.32
C THR A 159 -10.93 14.16 40.12
N THR A 160 -10.10 13.59 39.25
CA THR A 160 -8.75 14.11 38.95
C THR A 160 -8.81 15.54 38.39
N LEU A 161 -9.75 15.81 37.47
CA LEU A 161 -9.96 17.15 36.92
C LEU A 161 -10.41 18.16 37.98
N ARG A 162 -11.31 17.77 38.89
CA ARG A 162 -11.75 18.63 40.00
C ARG A 162 -10.64 18.92 41.00
N GLU A 163 -9.76 17.96 41.27
CA GLU A 163 -8.59 18.17 42.12
C GLU A 163 -7.58 19.11 41.48
N TRP A 164 -7.39 19.01 40.16
CA TRP A 164 -6.50 19.88 39.40
C TRP A 164 -7.00 21.33 39.38
N LEU A 165 -8.29 21.53 39.07
CA LEU A 165 -8.96 22.85 39.10
C LEU A 165 -9.05 23.48 40.50
N ARG A 166 -8.83 22.72 41.57
CA ARG A 166 -8.75 23.22 42.96
C ARG A 166 -7.32 23.55 43.41
N ARG A 167 -6.31 23.10 42.66
CA ARG A 167 -4.89 23.38 42.92
C ARG A 167 -4.37 24.60 42.16
N GLU A 168 -5.12 25.10 41.18
CA GLU A 168 -4.99 26.46 40.60
C GLU A 168 -5.84 27.47 41.39
#